data_AF-A0A1F2TRE8-F1
#
_entry.id   AF-A0A1F2TRE8-F1
#
_cell.length_a   1.000
_cell.length_b   1.000
_cell.length_c   1.000
_cell.angle_alpha   90.00
_cell.angle_beta   90.00
_cell.angle_gamma   90.00
#
_symmetry.space_group_name_H-M   'P 1'
#
loop_
_entity.id
_entity.type
_entity.pdbx_description
1 polymer ?
#
loop_
_entity_poly.entity_id
_entity_poly.type
_entity_poly.pdbx_seq_one_letter_code
_entity_poly.pdbx_strand_id
1 'polypeptide(L)'
;MPGTFTYDVPPGTILTAGEHTFHVTFTPDDTTRYDPVALELGIRVYPPVSVRVETPNGGEALTIGATADIRWTGENATGFDVYVSRDDGTTYGPIDGCIALPADAGSCAWIVSGPATASARARVVAYVTDGGVAVKGIPLAVDESDGAFEIRDQVIVAPTIKVTKPNRGSSWKIGSTQLIHWTHTLPADATVRIELSRDGGGSWATIADGVRNKTEDSGKFDWVVTGGATDTALVRVSSAGASVSSVSVAFRIRPAGL
;
A
#
# COMPACT_ATOMS: atom_id res chain seq x y z
N MET A 1 -39.85 17.11 54.86
CA MET A 1 -39.35 18.28 55.61
C MET A 1 -39.36 19.45 54.66
N PRO A 2 -40.04 20.56 54.97
CA PRO A 2 -39.99 21.76 54.15
C PRO A 2 -38.61 22.44 54.27
N GLY A 3 -38.21 23.16 53.24
CA GLY A 3 -36.89 23.77 53.12
C GLY A 3 -36.67 24.38 51.74
N THR A 4 -35.50 24.99 51.54
CA THR A 4 -35.14 25.71 50.32
C THR A 4 -33.94 25.10 49.62
N PHE A 5 -33.95 25.09 48.29
CA PHE A 5 -32.79 24.74 47.47
C PHE A 5 -32.06 25.99 46.99
N THR A 6 -30.74 25.98 47.09
CA THR A 6 -29.85 26.98 46.47
C THR A 6 -28.89 26.30 45.51
N TYR A 7 -28.58 27.01 44.43
CA TYR A 7 -27.70 26.56 43.35
C TYR A 7 -26.57 27.59 43.23
N ASP A 8 -25.33 27.14 43.15
CA ASP A 8 -24.17 28.01 42.96
C ASP A 8 -24.09 28.59 41.53
N VAL A 9 -24.66 27.88 40.55
CA VAL A 9 -24.82 28.38 39.18
C VAL A 9 -26.27 28.75 38.89
N PRO A 10 -26.55 29.99 38.45
CA PRO A 10 -27.90 30.44 38.13
C PRO A 10 -28.57 29.62 37.02
N PRO A 11 -29.90 29.39 37.09
CA PRO A 11 -30.66 28.81 35.98
C PRO A 11 -30.49 29.61 34.69
N GLY A 12 -30.30 28.91 33.56
CA GLY A 12 -30.11 29.52 32.24
C GLY A 12 -28.66 29.91 31.90
N THR A 13 -27.70 29.61 32.79
CA THR A 13 -26.28 29.79 32.50
C THR A 13 -25.84 28.93 31.31
N ILE A 14 -25.19 29.55 30.32
CA ILE A 14 -24.57 28.86 29.19
C ILE A 14 -23.13 28.52 29.59
N LEU A 15 -22.80 27.22 29.57
CA LEU A 15 -21.48 26.73 29.95
C LEU A 15 -20.51 26.79 28.77
N THR A 16 -19.27 27.18 29.04
CA THR A 16 -18.16 27.04 28.09
C THR A 16 -17.66 25.60 28.08
N ALA A 17 -16.86 25.23 27.06
CA ALA A 17 -16.16 23.95 27.09
C ALA A 17 -15.28 23.81 28.34
N GLY A 18 -15.20 22.60 28.88
CA GLY A 18 -14.45 22.29 30.09
C GLY A 18 -15.25 21.49 31.12
N GLU A 19 -14.60 21.20 32.24
CA GLU A 19 -15.24 20.60 33.42
C GLU A 19 -15.82 21.69 34.32
N HIS A 20 -17.04 21.44 34.79
CA HIS A 20 -17.77 22.32 35.68
C HIS A 20 -18.29 21.50 36.85
N THR A 21 -18.12 22.03 38.07
CA THR A 21 -18.67 21.44 39.29
C THR A 21 -19.76 22.35 39.82
N PHE A 22 -20.93 21.77 40.06
CA PHE A 22 -22.11 22.46 40.56
C PHE A 22 -22.43 21.98 41.97
N HIS A 23 -22.84 22.90 42.82
CA HIS A 23 -23.27 22.63 44.18
C HIS A 23 -24.77 22.93 44.31
N VAL A 24 -25.52 21.93 44.75
CA VAL A 24 -26.92 22.09 45.15
C VAL A 24 -26.99 21.92 46.64
N THR A 25 -27.43 22.96 47.37
CA THR A 25 -27.62 22.90 48.82
C THR A 25 -29.10 22.89 49.14
N PHE A 26 -29.53 21.92 49.96
CA PHE A 26 -30.84 21.93 50.59
C PHE A 26 -30.71 22.40 52.04
N THR A 27 -31.45 23.45 52.38
CA THR A 27 -31.50 24.01 53.74
C THR A 27 -32.88 23.75 54.34
N PRO A 28 -32.99 22.95 55.42
CA PRO A 28 -34.23 22.74 56.16
C PRO A 28 -34.79 24.04 56.73
N ASP A 29 -36.11 24.21 56.79
CA ASP A 29 -36.71 25.37 57.49
C ASP A 29 -36.43 25.31 59.01
N ASP A 30 -36.36 24.11 59.60
CA ASP A 30 -35.98 23.88 60.99
C ASP A 30 -34.48 23.59 61.11
N THR A 31 -33.66 24.65 61.07
CA THR A 31 -32.20 24.56 61.21
C THR A 31 -31.73 24.31 62.64
N THR A 32 -32.65 24.19 63.61
CA THR A 32 -32.29 23.87 65.00
C THR A 32 -32.21 22.37 65.25
N ARG A 33 -32.86 21.57 64.38
CA ARG A 33 -32.87 20.11 64.46
C ARG A 33 -32.19 19.41 63.29
N TYR A 34 -31.94 20.13 62.19
CA TYR A 34 -31.42 19.55 60.96
C TYR A 34 -30.35 20.45 60.34
N ASP A 35 -29.23 19.84 59.95
CA ASP A 35 -28.17 20.52 59.22
C ASP A 35 -28.46 20.58 57.71
N PRO A 36 -28.02 21.63 56.99
CA PRO A 36 -28.04 21.66 55.54
C PRO A 36 -27.21 20.53 54.92
N VAL A 37 -27.63 20.06 53.75
CA VAL A 37 -26.88 19.07 52.96
C VAL A 37 -26.58 19.63 51.58
N ALA A 38 -25.36 19.38 51.10
CA ALA A 38 -24.92 19.75 49.75
C ALA A 38 -24.64 18.50 48.91
N LEU A 39 -24.94 18.59 47.61
CA LEU A 39 -24.55 17.63 46.60
C LEU A 39 -23.69 18.32 45.55
N GLU A 40 -22.62 17.65 45.13
CA GLU A 40 -21.77 18.06 44.01
C GLU A 40 -22.12 17.27 42.76
N LEU A 41 -22.21 17.96 41.62
CA LEU A 41 -22.41 17.38 40.30
C LEU A 41 -21.34 17.88 39.34
N GLY A 42 -20.57 16.95 38.76
CA GLY A 42 -19.64 17.25 37.67
C GLY A 42 -20.34 17.18 36.31
N ILE A 43 -20.17 18.21 35.48
CA ILE A 43 -20.58 18.23 34.08
C ILE A 43 -19.36 18.56 33.24
N ARG A 44 -19.12 17.79 32.18
CA ARG A 44 -18.12 18.12 31.16
C ARG A 44 -18.81 18.57 29.88
N VAL A 45 -18.38 19.73 29.38
CA VAL A 45 -18.85 20.31 28.11
C VAL A 45 -17.72 20.18 27.10
N TYR A 46 -18.02 19.59 25.95
CA TYR A 46 -17.05 19.37 24.90
C TYR A 46 -17.14 20.45 23.82
N PRO A 47 -16.00 20.92 23.28
CA PRO A 47 -16.00 21.82 22.13
C PRO A 47 -16.44 21.08 20.85
N PRO A 48 -16.80 21.81 19.77
CA PRO A 48 -17.11 21.21 18.48
C PRO A 48 -15.91 20.40 17.94
N VAL A 49 -16.20 19.21 17.42
CA VAL A 49 -15.21 18.35 16.75
C VAL A 49 -15.14 18.72 15.27
N SER A 50 -13.93 18.69 14.70
CA SER A 50 -13.70 18.93 13.27
C SER A 50 -12.68 17.94 12.71
N VAL A 51 -12.76 17.69 11.41
CA VAL A 51 -11.78 16.90 10.66
C VAL A 51 -11.71 17.40 9.23
N ARG A 52 -10.53 17.32 8.60
CA ARG A 52 -10.29 17.64 7.20
C ARG A 52 -9.29 16.67 6.59
N VAL A 53 -9.70 15.96 5.53
CA VAL A 53 -8.85 15.10 4.73
C VAL A 53 -7.87 15.96 3.92
N GLU A 54 -6.60 15.58 3.94
CA GLU A 54 -5.53 16.32 3.25
C GLU A 54 -4.93 15.52 2.11
N THR A 55 -4.78 14.19 2.27
CA THR A 55 -4.36 13.29 1.21
C THR A 55 -4.94 11.88 1.41
N PRO A 56 -5.32 11.16 0.35
CA PRO A 56 -5.60 11.69 -0.98
C PRO A 56 -6.79 12.66 -0.94
N ASN A 57 -6.71 13.74 -1.70
CA ASN A 57 -7.71 14.79 -1.73
C ASN A 57 -8.28 15.07 -3.13
N GLY A 58 -7.81 14.36 -4.16
CA GLY A 58 -8.34 14.40 -5.51
C GLY A 58 -7.25 14.35 -6.58
N GLY A 59 -7.44 13.48 -7.58
CA GLY A 59 -6.56 13.35 -8.74
C GLY A 59 -5.31 12.49 -8.54
N GLU A 60 -5.03 12.03 -7.31
CA GLU A 60 -3.93 11.07 -7.07
C GLU A 60 -4.21 9.73 -7.74
N ALA A 61 -3.14 8.98 -8.02
CA ALA A 61 -3.21 7.61 -8.52
C ALA A 61 -2.43 6.68 -7.58
N LEU A 62 -3.15 5.80 -6.90
CA LEU A 62 -2.63 4.84 -5.95
C LEU A 62 -2.59 3.46 -6.61
N THR A 63 -1.49 2.74 -6.44
CA THR A 63 -1.32 1.41 -7.02
C THR A 63 -1.63 0.35 -5.97
N ILE A 64 -2.49 -0.61 -6.30
CA ILE A 64 -2.79 -1.75 -5.42
C ILE A 64 -1.50 -2.44 -4.98
N GLY A 65 -1.39 -2.78 -3.69
CA GLY A 65 -0.23 -3.40 -3.08
C GLY A 65 0.87 -2.42 -2.63
N ALA A 66 0.85 -1.17 -3.11
CA ALA A 66 1.73 -0.13 -2.58
C ALA A 66 1.20 0.42 -1.25
N THR A 67 2.09 0.98 -0.43
CA THR A 67 1.71 1.72 0.78
C THR A 67 1.43 3.18 0.43
N ALA A 68 0.29 3.71 0.88
CA ALA A 68 -0.09 5.10 0.77
C ALA A 68 -0.51 5.65 2.14
N ASP A 69 -0.18 6.91 2.44
CA ASP A 69 -0.65 7.57 3.66
C ASP A 69 -1.98 8.27 3.41
N ILE A 70 -3.00 7.93 4.20
CA ILE A 70 -4.16 8.81 4.37
C ILE A 70 -3.78 9.83 5.44
N ARG A 71 -3.94 11.13 5.15
CA ARG A 71 -3.60 12.23 6.08
C ARG A 71 -4.78 13.15 6.28
N TRP A 72 -4.91 13.67 7.48
CA TRP A 72 -5.95 14.60 7.88
C TRP A 72 -5.47 15.54 8.98
N THR A 73 -6.16 16.67 9.12
CA THR A 73 -6.15 17.48 10.33
C THR A 73 -7.45 17.30 11.08
N GLY A 74 -7.42 17.36 12.41
CA GLY A 74 -8.60 17.24 13.25
C GLY A 74 -8.45 18.02 14.54
N GLU A 75 -9.56 18.54 15.05
CA GLU A 75 -9.60 19.27 16.32
C GLU A 75 -10.64 18.66 17.25
N ASN A 76 -10.31 18.64 18.54
CA ASN A 76 -11.19 18.23 19.63
C ASN A 76 -11.72 16.78 19.55
N ALA A 77 -11.16 15.96 18.67
CA ALA A 77 -11.44 14.53 18.59
C ALA A 77 -10.63 13.76 19.64
N THR A 78 -11.18 12.66 20.13
CA THR A 78 -10.41 11.69 20.92
C THR A 78 -10.03 10.45 20.13
N GLY A 79 -10.58 10.30 18.92
CA GLY A 79 -10.17 9.26 17.99
C GLY A 79 -10.74 9.42 16.60
N PHE A 80 -10.21 8.61 15.68
CA PHE A 80 -10.51 8.66 14.26
C PHE A 80 -10.71 7.27 13.67
N ASP A 81 -11.64 7.16 12.73
CA ASP A 81 -11.82 5.99 11.87
C ASP A 81 -11.66 6.40 10.41
N VAL A 82 -10.89 5.63 9.65
CA VAL A 82 -10.61 5.90 8.23
C VAL A 82 -11.27 4.86 7.34
N TYR A 83 -11.95 5.35 6.32
CA TYR A 83 -12.66 4.54 5.35
C TYR A 83 -12.27 4.93 3.93
N VAL A 84 -12.52 4.00 3.03
CA VAL A 84 -12.31 4.20 1.61
C VAL A 84 -13.52 3.72 0.82
N SER A 85 -13.93 4.52 -0.15
CA SER A 85 -14.98 4.22 -1.12
C SER A 85 -14.37 3.72 -2.43
N ARG A 86 -15.15 2.97 -3.19
CA ARG A 86 -14.82 2.56 -4.57
C ARG A 86 -15.81 3.08 -5.62
N ASP A 87 -16.86 3.76 -5.17
CA ASP A 87 -18.09 4.06 -5.90
C ASP A 87 -18.52 5.53 -5.69
N ASP A 88 -17.53 6.43 -5.71
CA ASP A 88 -17.68 7.88 -5.57
C ASP A 88 -18.41 8.32 -4.28
N GLY A 89 -18.21 7.57 -3.21
CA GLY A 89 -18.77 7.87 -1.90
C GLY A 89 -20.18 7.31 -1.65
N THR A 90 -20.70 6.46 -2.54
CA THR A 90 -21.97 5.77 -2.30
C THR A 90 -21.86 4.77 -1.14
N THR A 91 -20.74 4.04 -1.08
CA THR A 91 -20.41 3.12 0.01
C THR A 91 -18.98 3.30 0.48
N TYR A 92 -18.73 2.98 1.75
CA TYR A 92 -17.42 3.10 2.40
C TYR A 92 -17.10 1.81 3.14
N GLY A 93 -15.91 1.26 2.89
CA GLY A 93 -15.34 0.15 3.64
C GLY A 93 -14.23 0.65 4.57
N PRO A 94 -14.07 0.07 5.78
CA PRO A 94 -12.98 0.44 6.68
C PRO A 94 -11.63 0.10 6.06
N ILE A 95 -10.61 0.91 6.35
CA ILE A 95 -9.23 0.55 6.05
C ILE A 95 -8.67 -0.26 7.23
N ASP A 96 -8.18 -1.47 6.96
CA ASP A 96 -7.59 -2.35 7.97
C ASP A 96 -6.43 -1.64 8.69
N GLY A 97 -6.48 -1.63 10.02
CA GLY A 97 -5.49 -0.95 10.86
C GLY A 97 -5.70 0.56 11.04
N CYS A 98 -6.73 1.15 10.42
CA CYS A 98 -7.05 2.58 10.51
C CYS A 98 -8.38 2.86 11.22
N ILE A 99 -8.77 1.99 12.16
CA ILE A 99 -9.98 2.12 12.99
C ILE A 99 -9.54 2.28 14.44
N ALA A 100 -10.29 3.08 15.20
CA ALA A 100 -10.01 3.44 16.58
C ALA A 100 -8.63 4.08 16.80
N LEU A 101 -8.23 4.94 15.87
CA LEU A 101 -6.96 5.67 15.96
C LEU A 101 -7.01 6.70 17.10
N PRO A 102 -5.88 6.97 17.78
CA PRO A 102 -5.83 7.89 18.90
C PRO A 102 -6.02 9.36 18.50
N ALA A 103 -6.27 10.22 19.48
CA ALA A 103 -6.51 11.65 19.32
C ALA A 103 -5.38 12.43 18.61
N ASP A 104 -4.14 11.95 18.72
CA ASP A 104 -2.95 12.53 18.09
C ASP A 104 -2.66 11.98 16.69
N ALA A 105 -3.47 11.04 16.19
CA ALA A 105 -3.33 10.53 14.83
C ALA A 105 -3.77 11.61 13.82
N GLY A 106 -2.82 12.00 12.96
CA GLY A 106 -3.07 12.81 11.76
C GLY A 106 -2.83 12.04 10.46
N SER A 107 -2.53 10.74 10.55
CA SER A 107 -2.29 9.88 9.39
C SER A 107 -2.50 8.40 9.68
N CYS A 108 -2.79 7.62 8.63
CA CYS A 108 -2.76 6.16 8.65
C CYS A 108 -2.10 5.60 7.40
N ALA A 109 -1.20 4.62 7.56
CA ALA A 109 -0.57 3.91 6.46
C ALA A 109 -1.50 2.81 5.93
N TRP A 110 -1.89 2.92 4.67
CA TRP A 110 -2.77 2.00 3.97
C TRP A 110 -2.00 1.20 2.92
N ILE A 111 -2.03 -0.13 3.00
CA ILE A 111 -1.65 -0.98 1.87
C ILE A 111 -2.82 -0.99 0.90
N VAL A 112 -2.67 -0.29 -0.23
CA VAL A 112 -3.74 0.00 -1.18
C VAL A 112 -4.40 -1.31 -1.64
N SER A 113 -5.67 -1.47 -1.33
CA SER A 113 -6.44 -2.68 -1.64
C SER A 113 -7.38 -2.46 -2.83
N GLY A 114 -7.60 -3.51 -3.62
CA GLY A 114 -8.55 -3.48 -4.74
C GLY A 114 -10.03 -3.48 -4.30
N PRO A 115 -10.97 -3.43 -5.24
CA PRO A 115 -10.75 -3.40 -6.71
C PRO A 115 -10.23 -2.04 -7.21
N ALA A 116 -9.66 -2.03 -8.42
CA ALA A 116 -9.28 -0.81 -9.13
C ALA A 116 -10.52 0.02 -9.51
N THR A 117 -10.40 1.35 -9.44
CA THR A 117 -11.48 2.31 -9.74
C THR A 117 -10.91 3.70 -9.97
N ALA A 118 -11.54 4.50 -10.83
CA ALA A 118 -11.22 5.93 -11.01
C ALA A 118 -12.01 6.86 -10.07
N SER A 119 -12.91 6.30 -9.26
CA SER A 119 -13.85 7.05 -8.42
C SER A 119 -13.69 6.71 -6.94
N ALA A 120 -12.46 6.49 -6.47
CA ALA A 120 -12.22 6.25 -5.05
C ALA A 120 -12.31 7.57 -4.27
N ARG A 121 -12.84 7.49 -3.05
CA ARG A 121 -12.93 8.61 -2.10
C ARG A 121 -12.41 8.15 -0.74
N ALA A 122 -11.71 9.03 -0.04
CA ALA A 122 -11.30 8.78 1.34
C ALA A 122 -12.32 9.44 2.26
N ARG A 123 -12.58 8.86 3.42
CA ARG A 123 -13.41 9.46 4.46
C ARG A 123 -12.73 9.26 5.81
N VAL A 124 -12.66 10.32 6.59
CA VAL A 124 -12.20 10.27 7.98
C VAL A 124 -13.37 10.70 8.86
N VAL A 125 -13.66 9.87 9.87
CA VAL A 125 -14.67 10.13 10.88
C VAL A 125 -13.97 10.42 12.20
N ALA A 126 -14.15 11.62 12.72
CA ALA A 126 -13.64 12.05 14.01
C ALA A 126 -14.75 11.99 15.07
N TYR A 127 -14.41 11.44 16.24
CA TYR A 127 -15.36 11.23 17.32
C TYR A 127 -14.76 11.53 18.70
N VAL A 128 -15.63 11.66 19.69
CA VAL A 128 -15.28 11.95 21.09
C VAL A 128 -15.80 10.84 22.00
N THR A 129 -14.90 10.31 22.83
CA THR A 129 -15.17 9.35 23.88
C THR A 129 -14.75 9.90 25.24
N ASP A 130 -15.47 9.53 26.28
CA ASP A 130 -15.09 9.74 27.67
C ASP A 130 -14.92 8.39 28.37
N GLY A 131 -13.72 8.12 28.91
CA GLY A 131 -13.42 6.81 29.51
C GLY A 131 -13.65 5.63 28.55
N GLY A 132 -13.49 5.83 27.24
CA GLY A 132 -13.75 4.83 26.21
C GLY A 132 -15.22 4.68 25.80
N VAL A 133 -16.12 5.48 26.34
CA VAL A 133 -17.55 5.48 25.99
C VAL A 133 -17.86 6.66 25.07
N ALA A 134 -18.56 6.41 23.95
CA ALA A 134 -18.99 7.47 23.04
C ALA A 134 -19.84 8.52 23.78
N VAL A 135 -19.47 9.79 23.65
CA VAL A 135 -20.19 10.89 24.30
C VAL A 135 -21.48 11.18 23.53
N LYS A 136 -22.63 11.05 24.19
CA LYS A 136 -23.93 11.33 23.58
C LYS A 136 -24.11 12.83 23.34
N GLY A 137 -24.67 13.19 22.18
CA GLY A 137 -24.99 14.59 21.84
C GLY A 137 -23.85 15.35 21.15
N ILE A 138 -22.66 14.76 21.01
CA ILE A 138 -21.60 15.28 20.14
C ILE A 138 -21.76 14.60 18.78
N PRO A 139 -22.09 15.33 17.70
CA PRO A 139 -22.14 14.74 16.37
C PRO A 139 -20.74 14.31 15.92
N LEU A 140 -20.66 13.21 15.18
CA LEU A 140 -19.43 12.82 14.49
C LEU A 140 -19.07 13.92 13.49
N ALA A 141 -17.81 14.35 13.48
CA ALA A 141 -17.30 15.13 12.35
C ALA A 141 -16.85 14.15 11.27
N VAL A 142 -17.28 14.41 10.04
CA VAL A 142 -16.97 13.57 8.88
C VAL A 142 -16.44 14.49 7.82
N ASP A 143 -15.30 14.14 7.25
CA ASP A 143 -14.80 14.78 6.05
C ASP A 143 -14.38 13.72 5.02
N GLU A 144 -14.46 14.11 3.76
CA GLU A 144 -14.12 13.28 2.63
C GLU A 144 -13.07 13.98 1.77
N SER A 145 -12.34 13.20 0.97
CA SER A 145 -11.46 13.79 -0.04
C SER A 145 -12.25 14.75 -0.95
N ASP A 146 -11.72 15.94 -1.23
CA ASP A 146 -12.38 16.99 -2.03
C ASP A 146 -12.73 16.51 -3.45
N GLY A 147 -11.97 15.55 -3.98
CA GLY A 147 -12.24 14.89 -5.26
C GLY A 147 -11.96 13.39 -5.23
N ALA A 148 -12.30 12.76 -6.36
CA ALA A 148 -11.96 11.37 -6.62
C ALA A 148 -10.45 11.20 -6.85
N PHE A 149 -9.89 10.12 -6.32
CA PHE A 149 -8.57 9.62 -6.69
C PHE A 149 -8.73 8.25 -7.36
N GLU A 150 -7.70 7.83 -8.07
CA GLU A 150 -7.67 6.58 -8.80
C GLU A 150 -6.94 5.50 -8.00
N ILE A 151 -7.53 4.31 -7.95
CA ILE A 151 -6.88 3.08 -7.51
C ILE A 151 -6.64 2.23 -8.76
N ARG A 152 -5.38 1.93 -9.06
CA ARG A 152 -4.97 1.18 -10.24
C ARG A 152 -4.46 -0.20 -9.86
N ASP A 153 -4.67 -1.16 -10.74
CA ASP A 153 -4.02 -2.46 -10.63
C ASP A 153 -2.50 -2.30 -10.66
N GLN A 154 -1.82 -3.16 -9.90
CA GLN A 154 -0.38 -3.29 -10.02
C GLN A 154 -0.05 -3.89 -11.39
N VAL A 155 0.69 -3.15 -12.21
CA VAL A 155 1.18 -3.66 -13.49
C VAL A 155 2.36 -4.61 -13.23
N ILE A 156 2.08 -5.91 -13.13
CA ILE A 156 3.12 -6.94 -13.11
C ILE A 156 3.54 -7.20 -14.58
N VAL A 157 4.67 -6.65 -15.01
CA VAL A 157 5.24 -7.00 -16.31
C VAL A 157 5.96 -8.34 -16.17
N ALA A 158 5.45 -9.38 -16.84
CA ALA A 158 6.10 -10.68 -16.84
C ALA A 158 7.54 -10.55 -17.42
N PRO A 159 8.55 -11.16 -16.76
CA PRO A 159 9.91 -11.14 -17.29
C PRO A 159 9.96 -11.81 -18.66
N THR A 160 10.86 -11.35 -19.52
CA THR A 160 11.06 -11.92 -20.86
C THR A 160 12.54 -12.11 -21.14
N ILE A 161 12.86 -13.08 -22.01
CA ILE A 161 14.18 -13.26 -22.61
C ILE A 161 13.95 -13.46 -24.11
N LYS A 162 14.83 -12.89 -24.95
CA LYS A 162 14.86 -13.15 -26.38
C LYS A 162 16.29 -13.31 -26.85
N VAL A 163 16.65 -14.52 -27.27
CA VAL A 163 17.96 -14.76 -27.90
C VAL A 163 18.00 -14.04 -29.25
N THR A 164 18.98 -13.17 -29.44
CA THR A 164 19.16 -12.34 -30.65
C THR A 164 20.43 -12.68 -31.41
N LYS A 165 21.38 -13.43 -30.81
CA LYS A 165 22.46 -14.11 -31.53
C LYS A 165 22.61 -15.53 -31.00
N PRO A 166 22.74 -16.55 -31.86
CA PRO A 166 22.98 -16.48 -33.30
C PRO A 166 21.78 -16.03 -34.16
N ASN A 167 22.09 -15.46 -35.33
CA ASN A 167 21.12 -15.08 -36.36
C ASN A 167 20.92 -16.20 -37.37
N ARG A 168 19.84 -16.09 -38.17
CA ARG A 168 19.58 -17.02 -39.27
C ARG A 168 20.78 -17.03 -40.22
N GLY A 169 21.26 -18.21 -40.57
CA GLY A 169 22.41 -18.38 -41.48
C GLY A 169 23.79 -18.23 -40.82
N SER A 170 23.87 -18.00 -39.50
CA SER A 170 25.16 -18.01 -38.80
C SER A 170 25.88 -19.35 -39.00
N SER A 171 27.18 -19.28 -39.28
CA SER A 171 28.06 -20.44 -39.45
C SER A 171 29.31 -20.26 -38.61
N TRP A 172 29.35 -20.93 -37.47
CA TRP A 172 30.40 -20.79 -36.46
C TRP A 172 31.45 -21.88 -36.59
N LYS A 173 32.73 -21.51 -36.62
CA LYS A 173 33.83 -22.47 -36.72
C LYS A 173 34.25 -22.95 -35.33
N ILE A 174 34.49 -24.25 -35.17
CA ILE A 174 35.08 -24.81 -33.95
C ILE A 174 36.43 -24.13 -33.67
N GLY A 175 36.67 -23.78 -32.41
CA GLY A 175 37.85 -23.04 -31.94
C GLY A 175 37.74 -21.52 -32.03
N SER A 176 36.73 -20.98 -32.72
CA SER A 176 36.49 -19.52 -32.75
C SER A 176 35.66 -19.07 -31.55
N THR A 177 35.90 -17.84 -31.08
CA THR A 177 35.04 -17.18 -30.10
C THR A 177 33.84 -16.54 -30.81
N GLN A 178 32.63 -16.86 -30.36
CA GLN A 178 31.37 -16.38 -30.92
C GLN A 178 30.50 -15.79 -29.83
N LEU A 179 29.83 -14.68 -30.15
CA LEU A 179 28.96 -13.96 -29.24
C LEU A 179 27.56 -14.59 -29.23
N ILE A 180 27.13 -15.06 -28.06
CA ILE A 180 25.72 -15.32 -27.74
C ILE A 180 25.17 -14.05 -27.10
N HIS A 181 24.05 -13.57 -27.61
CA HIS A 181 23.44 -12.31 -27.18
C HIS A 181 21.93 -12.48 -27.04
N TRP A 182 21.36 -11.84 -26.01
CA TRP A 182 19.91 -11.83 -25.77
C TRP A 182 19.48 -10.47 -25.22
N THR A 183 18.22 -10.12 -25.44
CA THR A 183 17.54 -9.01 -24.76
C THR A 183 16.61 -9.57 -23.68
N HIS A 184 16.35 -8.83 -22.60
CA HIS A 184 15.50 -9.29 -21.50
C HIS A 184 14.86 -8.16 -20.71
N THR A 185 13.95 -8.50 -19.80
CA THR A 185 13.37 -7.61 -18.77
C THR A 185 13.60 -8.13 -17.35
N LEU A 186 14.61 -8.98 -17.17
CA LEU A 186 15.01 -9.51 -15.86
C LEU A 186 15.62 -8.41 -14.97
N PRO A 187 15.51 -8.53 -13.63
CA PRO A 187 16.19 -7.63 -12.70
C PRO A 187 17.69 -7.56 -12.98
N ALA A 188 18.31 -6.41 -12.64
CA ALA A 188 19.75 -6.31 -12.54
C ALA A 188 20.29 -7.47 -11.70
N ASP A 189 21.43 -8.04 -12.10
CA ASP A 189 22.09 -9.15 -11.43
C ASP A 189 21.42 -10.53 -11.52
N ALA A 190 20.27 -10.63 -12.22
CA ALA A 190 19.70 -11.92 -12.55
C ALA A 190 20.72 -12.78 -13.33
N THR A 191 20.78 -14.07 -12.98
CA THR A 191 21.62 -15.03 -13.69
C THR A 191 20.81 -15.86 -14.67
N VAL A 192 21.46 -16.27 -15.74
CA VAL A 192 20.89 -17.14 -16.76
C VAL A 192 21.77 -18.38 -16.99
N ARG A 193 21.13 -19.45 -17.40
CA ARG A 193 21.78 -20.65 -17.94
C ARG A 193 21.75 -20.59 -19.46
N ILE A 194 22.87 -20.96 -20.07
CA ILE A 194 23.02 -21.05 -21.51
C ILE A 194 23.29 -22.50 -21.89
N GLU A 195 22.47 -23.02 -22.79
CA GLU A 195 22.52 -24.39 -23.26
C GLU A 195 22.57 -24.42 -24.79
N LEU A 196 23.10 -25.52 -25.30
CA LEU A 196 23.33 -25.72 -26.72
C LEU A 196 22.81 -27.10 -27.12
N SER A 197 21.96 -27.12 -28.14
CA SER A 197 21.53 -28.34 -28.81
C SER A 197 22.30 -28.52 -30.11
N ARG A 198 22.59 -29.79 -30.46
CA ARG A 198 23.18 -30.18 -31.76
C ARG A 198 22.23 -30.95 -32.66
N ASP A 199 21.08 -31.33 -32.15
CA ASP A 199 20.10 -32.23 -32.76
C ASP A 199 18.75 -31.53 -32.97
N GLY A 200 18.75 -30.21 -33.18
CA GLY A 200 17.53 -29.45 -33.46
C GLY A 200 16.59 -29.30 -32.26
N GLY A 201 17.09 -29.45 -31.04
CA GLY A 201 16.35 -29.26 -29.79
C GLY A 201 15.97 -30.55 -29.06
N GLY A 202 16.37 -31.72 -29.58
CA GLY A 202 16.12 -33.02 -28.95
C GLY A 202 16.89 -33.22 -27.65
N SER A 203 18.13 -32.76 -27.58
CA SER A 203 18.99 -32.78 -26.40
C SER A 203 19.75 -31.46 -26.24
N TRP A 204 20.09 -31.13 -24.99
CA TRP A 204 20.69 -29.86 -24.60
C TRP A 204 21.88 -30.10 -23.70
N ALA A 205 23.01 -29.47 -24.02
CA ALA A 205 24.21 -29.47 -23.18
C ALA A 205 24.45 -28.06 -22.63
N THR A 206 24.71 -27.96 -21.33
CA THR A 206 25.06 -26.68 -20.69
C THR A 206 26.41 -26.20 -21.18
N ILE A 207 26.46 -24.96 -21.71
CA ILE A 207 27.73 -24.30 -22.06
C ILE A 207 28.18 -23.34 -20.96
N ALA A 208 27.23 -22.76 -20.21
CA ALA A 208 27.50 -21.91 -19.06
C ALA A 208 26.28 -21.91 -18.13
N ASP A 209 26.52 -21.88 -16.83
CA ASP A 209 25.49 -21.73 -15.81
C ASP A 209 25.82 -20.51 -14.93
N GLY A 210 24.79 -19.80 -14.48
CA GLY A 210 24.98 -18.63 -13.62
C GLY A 210 25.54 -17.38 -14.30
N VAL A 211 25.36 -17.22 -15.62
CA VAL A 211 25.83 -16.02 -16.35
C VAL A 211 25.04 -14.81 -15.90
N ARG A 212 25.70 -13.84 -15.24
CA ARG A 212 25.07 -12.63 -14.71
C ARG A 212 24.75 -11.64 -15.83
N ASN A 213 23.52 -11.17 -15.90
CA ASN A 213 23.16 -10.01 -16.72
C ASN A 213 23.76 -8.75 -16.09
N LYS A 214 24.64 -8.06 -16.83
CA LYS A 214 25.30 -6.83 -16.36
C LYS A 214 24.45 -5.58 -16.59
N THR A 215 23.42 -5.69 -17.42
CA THR A 215 22.50 -4.63 -17.81
C THR A 215 21.07 -5.14 -17.65
N GLU A 216 20.11 -4.24 -17.50
CA GLU A 216 18.71 -4.60 -17.23
C GLU A 216 17.94 -5.03 -18.50
N ASP A 217 18.47 -4.71 -19.69
CA ASP A 217 17.80 -4.90 -20.98
C ASP A 217 18.44 -5.96 -21.89
N SER A 218 19.66 -6.39 -21.57
CA SER A 218 20.47 -7.22 -22.44
C SER A 218 21.52 -8.02 -21.69
N GLY A 219 21.88 -9.17 -22.26
CA GLY A 219 22.95 -10.01 -21.76
C GLY A 219 23.77 -10.60 -22.89
N LYS A 220 25.00 -10.96 -22.56
CA LYS A 220 25.97 -11.50 -23.52
C LYS A 220 26.88 -12.54 -22.91
N PHE A 221 27.32 -13.47 -23.75
CA PHE A 221 28.30 -14.49 -23.40
C PHE A 221 29.19 -14.79 -24.61
N ASP A 222 30.50 -14.60 -24.43
CA ASP A 222 31.50 -14.95 -25.43
C ASP A 222 31.84 -16.44 -25.29
N TRP A 223 31.38 -17.25 -26.24
CA TRP A 223 31.56 -18.69 -26.24
C TRP A 223 32.68 -19.11 -27.20
N VAL A 224 33.68 -19.83 -26.69
CA VAL A 224 34.63 -20.55 -27.56
C VAL A 224 33.93 -21.81 -28.07
N VAL A 225 33.72 -21.89 -29.38
CA VAL A 225 32.94 -22.97 -30.01
C VAL A 225 33.69 -24.31 -29.87
N THR A 226 33.14 -25.22 -29.07
CA THR A 226 33.70 -26.56 -28.80
C THR A 226 32.74 -27.68 -29.22
N GLY A 227 33.22 -28.93 -29.23
CA GLY A 227 32.42 -30.12 -29.55
C GLY A 227 32.26 -30.39 -31.05
N GLY A 228 31.25 -31.19 -31.41
CA GLY A 228 31.04 -31.64 -32.81
C GLY A 228 30.36 -30.61 -33.72
N ALA A 229 30.60 -30.74 -35.03
CA ALA A 229 29.93 -29.99 -36.08
C ALA A 229 28.47 -30.43 -36.25
N THR A 230 27.59 -29.52 -36.67
CA THR A 230 26.16 -29.79 -36.92
C THR A 230 25.56 -28.66 -37.77
N ASP A 231 24.52 -28.95 -38.54
CA ASP A 231 23.75 -27.95 -39.30
C ASP A 231 22.46 -27.50 -38.58
N THR A 232 22.14 -28.08 -37.43
CA THR A 232 20.88 -27.88 -36.68
C THR A 232 21.13 -27.39 -35.26
N ALA A 233 22.17 -26.59 -35.03
CA ALA A 233 22.47 -26.08 -33.71
C ALA A 233 21.42 -25.06 -33.24
N LEU A 234 21.10 -25.08 -31.95
CA LEU A 234 20.24 -24.09 -31.28
C LEU A 234 20.85 -23.69 -29.94
N VAL A 235 20.74 -22.42 -29.57
CA VAL A 235 21.09 -21.94 -28.23
C VAL A 235 19.81 -21.65 -27.46
N ARG A 236 19.74 -22.10 -26.20
CA ARG A 236 18.69 -21.74 -25.25
C ARG A 236 19.30 -20.91 -24.13
N VAL A 237 18.65 -19.80 -23.81
CA VAL A 237 18.94 -19.00 -22.62
C VAL A 237 17.74 -19.10 -21.70
N SER A 238 17.94 -19.45 -20.44
CA SER A 238 16.87 -19.60 -19.44
C SER A 238 17.24 -18.94 -18.12
N SER A 239 16.24 -18.43 -17.40
CA SER A 239 16.38 -17.96 -16.02
C SER A 239 15.45 -18.78 -15.12
N ALA A 240 16.02 -19.52 -14.17
CA ALA A 240 15.24 -20.32 -13.23
C ALA A 240 14.49 -19.43 -12.22
N GLY A 241 15.10 -18.33 -11.77
CA GLY A 241 14.46 -17.40 -10.83
C GLY A 241 13.23 -16.72 -11.40
N ALA A 242 13.23 -16.41 -12.70
CA ALA A 242 12.11 -15.80 -13.40
C ALA A 242 11.24 -16.80 -14.19
N SER A 243 11.59 -18.09 -14.21
CA SER A 243 10.92 -19.17 -14.96
C SER A 243 10.66 -18.84 -16.44
N VAL A 244 11.62 -18.20 -17.10
CA VAL A 244 11.52 -17.79 -18.52
C VAL A 244 12.66 -18.36 -19.34
N SER A 245 12.41 -18.64 -20.62
CA SER A 245 13.45 -19.09 -21.54
C SER A 245 13.20 -18.61 -22.97
N SER A 246 14.26 -18.62 -23.77
CA SER A 246 14.20 -18.33 -25.19
C SER A 246 15.19 -19.20 -25.93
N VAL A 247 14.80 -19.62 -27.14
CA VAL A 247 15.63 -20.43 -28.04
C VAL A 247 15.95 -19.61 -29.28
N SER A 248 17.21 -19.66 -29.71
CA SER A 248 17.67 -19.01 -30.94
C SER A 248 17.03 -19.62 -32.18
N VAL A 249 17.21 -18.97 -33.31
CA VAL A 249 17.04 -19.63 -34.61
C VAL A 249 18.16 -20.66 -34.83
N ALA A 250 17.93 -21.60 -35.75
CA ALA A 250 18.92 -22.60 -36.13
C ALA A 250 20.16 -21.97 -36.80
N PHE A 251 21.33 -22.51 -36.46
CA PHE A 251 22.62 -22.11 -37.02
C PHE A 251 23.52 -23.32 -37.24
N ARG A 252 24.64 -23.10 -37.94
CA ARG A 252 25.60 -24.14 -38.30
C ARG A 252 26.86 -24.03 -37.46
N ILE A 253 27.39 -25.18 -37.04
CA ILE A 253 28.73 -25.32 -36.45
C ILE A 253 29.57 -26.14 -37.43
N ARG A 254 30.72 -25.59 -37.83
CA ARG A 254 31.63 -26.18 -38.83
C ARG A 254 32.95 -26.62 -38.18
N PRO A 255 33.64 -27.63 -38.74
CA PRO A 255 35.00 -28.00 -38.32
C PRO A 255 35.95 -26.80 -38.28
N ALA A 256 36.99 -26.90 -37.45
CA ALA A 256 38.13 -26.00 -37.56
C ALA A 256 38.75 -26.15 -38.96
N GLY A 257 39.10 -25.05 -39.61
CA GLY A 257 39.86 -25.12 -40.86
C GLY A 257 41.25 -25.66 -40.56
N LEU A 258 41.72 -26.61 -41.39
CA LEU A 258 43.15 -26.93 -41.50
C LEU A 258 43.92 -25.71 -42.00
#